data_AF-A0A523SG18-F1
#
_entry.id   AF-A0A523SG18-F1
#
_cell.length_a   1.000
_cell.length_b   1.000
_cell.length_c   1.000
_cell.angle_alpha   90.00
_cell.angle_beta   90.00
_cell.angle_gamma   90.00
#
_symmetry.space_group_name_H-M   'P 1'
#
loop_
_entity.id
_entity.type
_entity.pdbx_description
1 polymer ?
#
loop_
_entity_poly.entity_id
_entity_poly.type
_entity_poly.pdbx_seq_one_letter_code
_entity_poly.pdbx_strand_id
1 'polypeptide(L)'
;MNNQSKANRRQWDSKRIQALRRHLDLTQRELADRLGTRQQTISEWETGMYKPRGASATLLSIIAERAQFKYEATPSKEVPKKP
;
A
#
# COMPACT_ATOMS: atom_id res chain seq x y z
N MET A 1 4.70 11.34 26.46
CA MET A 1 4.07 11.45 25.12
C MET A 1 4.69 10.41 24.20
N ASN A 2 3.98 9.32 23.88
CA ASN A 2 4.56 8.20 23.15
C ASN A 2 4.47 8.41 21.64
N ASN A 3 5.65 8.55 21.05
CA ASN A 3 5.94 8.72 19.65
C ASN A 3 5.55 7.46 18.83
N GLN A 4 4.24 7.25 18.62
CA GLN A 4 3.70 6.16 17.79
C GLN A 4 3.73 6.46 16.27
N SER A 5 4.22 7.63 15.86
CA SER A 5 4.26 8.09 14.46
C SER A 5 5.45 7.58 13.64
N LYS A 6 6.16 6.53 14.07
CA LYS A 6 7.30 5.94 13.32
C LYS A 6 7.09 4.51 12.79
N ALA A 7 6.09 3.75 13.25
CA ALA A 7 5.93 2.34 12.86
C ALA A 7 5.18 2.10 11.53
N ASN A 8 4.26 2.99 11.14
CA ASN A 8 3.43 2.82 9.93
C ASN A 8 4.10 3.17 8.60
N ARG A 9 5.34 3.67 8.60
CA ARG A 9 6.08 4.09 7.39
C ARG A 9 6.63 2.93 6.54
N ARG A 10 6.42 1.67 6.93
CA ARG A 10 7.01 0.47 6.30
C ARG A 10 5.99 -0.51 5.71
N GLN A 11 4.76 -0.08 5.43
CA GLN A 11 3.68 -1.02 5.07
C GLN A 11 3.55 -1.34 3.58
N TRP A 12 3.97 -0.45 2.69
CA TRP A 12 3.80 -0.61 1.24
C TRP A 12 5.15 -0.92 0.57
N ASP A 13 5.33 -2.18 0.18
CA ASP A 13 6.40 -2.62 -0.71
C ASP A 13 5.88 -2.83 -2.14
N SER A 14 6.78 -3.09 -3.08
CA SER A 14 6.46 -3.29 -4.49
C SER A 14 5.40 -4.36 -4.72
N LYS A 15 5.48 -5.48 -4.00
CA LYS A 15 4.55 -6.61 -4.13
C LYS A 15 3.15 -6.23 -3.63
N ARG A 16 3.05 -5.55 -2.50
CA ARG A 16 1.77 -5.11 -1.92
C ARG A 16 1.09 -4.08 -2.81
N ILE A 17 1.84 -3.14 -3.37
CA ILE A 17 1.29 -2.11 -4.29
C ILE A 17 0.76 -2.78 -5.56
N GLN A 18 1.54 -3.67 -6.17
CA GLN A 18 1.10 -4.42 -7.34
C GLN A 18 -0.12 -5.30 -7.05
N ALA A 19 -0.15 -5.96 -5.89
CA ALA A 19 -1.28 -6.78 -5.46
C ALA A 19 -2.54 -5.96 -5.24
N LEU A 20 -2.45 -4.80 -4.58
CA LEU A 20 -3.58 -3.88 -4.41
C LEU A 20 -4.11 -3.42 -5.77
N ARG A 21 -3.21 -3.02 -6.68
CA ARG A 21 -3.59 -2.56 -8.02
C ARG A 21 -4.35 -3.64 -8.78
N ARG A 22 -3.84 -4.87 -8.78
CA ARG A 22 -4.47 -6.02 -9.45
C ARG A 22 -5.79 -6.43 -8.79
N HIS A 23 -5.87 -6.36 -7.47
CA HIS A 23 -7.11 -6.62 -6.72
C HIS A 23 -8.22 -5.64 -7.10
N LEU A 24 -7.85 -4.39 -7.41
CA LEU A 24 -8.77 -3.35 -7.89
C LEU A 24 -9.02 -3.38 -9.40
N ASP A 25 -8.40 -4.32 -10.13
CA ASP A 25 -8.40 -4.41 -11.59
C ASP A 25 -8.00 -3.09 -12.29
N LEU A 26 -6.99 -2.41 -11.74
CA LEU A 26 -6.52 -1.12 -12.28
C LEU A 26 -5.24 -1.27 -13.09
N THR A 27 -5.09 -0.43 -14.09
CA THR A 27 -3.80 -0.10 -14.71
C THR A 27 -2.95 0.76 -13.78
N GLN A 28 -1.64 0.85 -14.05
CA GLN A 28 -0.76 1.73 -13.26
C GLN A 28 -1.15 3.21 -13.40
N ARG A 29 -1.73 3.59 -14.55
CA ARG A 29 -2.23 4.95 -14.78
C ARG A 29 -3.46 5.24 -13.94
N GLU A 30 -4.45 4.35 -13.91
CA GLU A 30 -5.67 4.57 -13.12
C GLU A 30 -5.38 4.60 -11.61
N LEU A 31 -4.45 3.76 -11.13
CA LEU A 31 -4.00 3.87 -9.75
C LEU A 31 -3.29 5.21 -9.48
N ALA A 32 -2.51 5.71 -10.44
CA ALA A 32 -1.86 7.01 -10.32
C ALA A 32 -2.89 8.15 -10.27
N ASP A 33 -3.91 8.10 -11.11
CA ASP A 33 -5.00 9.07 -11.16
C ASP A 33 -5.76 9.10 -9.82
N ARG A 34 -6.05 7.93 -9.22
CA ARG A 34 -6.67 7.84 -7.89
C ARG A 34 -5.79 8.41 -6.76
N LEU A 35 -4.46 8.33 -6.92
CA LEU A 35 -3.50 8.81 -5.93
C LEU A 35 -3.04 10.25 -6.19
N GLY A 36 -3.49 10.89 -7.29
CA GLY A 36 -3.04 12.22 -7.69
C GLY A 36 -1.54 12.28 -8.02
N THR A 37 -0.99 11.20 -8.59
CA THR A 37 0.43 11.10 -8.95
C THR A 37 0.63 10.68 -10.40
N ARG A 38 1.87 10.46 -10.83
CA ARG A 38 2.21 10.05 -12.20
C ARG A 38 2.27 8.53 -12.32
N GLN A 39 1.92 7.98 -13.48
CA GLN A 39 2.04 6.54 -13.74
C GLN A 39 3.47 6.03 -13.52
N GLN A 40 4.49 6.82 -13.89
CA GLN A 40 5.89 6.47 -13.65
C GLN A 40 6.18 6.26 -12.16
N THR A 41 5.59 7.06 -11.28
CA THR A 41 5.74 6.91 -9.82
C THR A 41 5.18 5.58 -9.33
N ILE A 42 4.05 5.13 -9.88
CA ILE A 42 3.50 3.80 -9.57
C ILE A 42 4.44 2.70 -10.08
N SER A 43 4.98 2.85 -11.30
CA SER A 43 5.96 1.90 -11.83
C SER A 43 7.21 1.80 -10.94
N GLU A 44 7.78 2.93 -10.54
CA GLU A 44 8.95 2.99 -9.64
C GLU A 44 8.68 2.34 -8.27
N TRP A 45 7.45 2.43 -7.78
CA TRP A 45 7.07 1.73 -6.56
C TRP A 45 6.90 0.23 -6.78
N GLU A 46 6.24 -0.18 -7.86
CA GLU A 46 6.02 -1.59 -8.22
C GLU A 46 7.31 -2.33 -8.60
N THR A 47 8.34 -1.62 -9.08
CA THR A 47 9.67 -2.19 -9.30
C THR A 47 10.56 -2.12 -8.06
N GLY A 48 10.11 -1.42 -7.01
CA GLY A 48 10.86 -1.25 -5.76
C GLY A 48 12.01 -0.24 -5.86
N MET A 49 12.11 0.51 -6.96
CA MET A 49 13.07 1.60 -7.15
C MET A 49 12.90 2.67 -6.08
N TYR A 50 11.65 3.00 -5.77
CA TYR A 50 11.28 3.91 -4.68
C TYR A 50 10.15 3.32 -3.83
N LYS A 51 9.92 3.89 -2.65
CA LYS A 51 8.80 3.52 -1.78
C LYS A 51 7.87 4.72 -1.60
N PRO A 52 6.54 4.51 -1.54
CA PRO A 52 5.61 5.59 -1.23
C PRO A 52 5.89 6.12 0.19
N ARG A 53 5.79 7.43 0.35
CA ARG A 53 6.03 8.13 1.62
C ARG A 53 4.94 9.16 1.86
N GLY A 54 4.79 9.59 3.12
CA GLY A 54 3.85 10.64 3.51
C GLY A 54 2.42 10.35 3.04
N ALA A 55 1.79 11.35 2.42
CA ALA A 55 0.41 11.28 1.97
C ALA A 55 0.13 10.11 1.03
N SER A 56 1.07 9.74 0.13
CA SER A 56 0.87 8.63 -0.79
C SER A 56 0.73 7.29 -0.09
N ALA A 57 1.51 7.04 0.98
CA ALA A 57 1.38 5.81 1.77
C ALA A 57 0.04 5.78 2.52
N THR A 58 -0.41 6.93 3.03
CA THR A 58 -1.73 7.05 3.67
C THR A 58 -2.87 6.81 2.68
N LEU A 59 -2.80 7.38 1.48
CA LEU A 59 -3.83 7.18 0.45
C LEU A 59 -3.90 5.73 -0.02
N LEU A 60 -2.77 5.06 -0.20
CA LEU A 60 -2.73 3.62 -0.49
C LEU A 60 -3.44 2.81 0.62
N SER A 61 -3.20 3.15 1.88
CA SER A 61 -3.89 2.53 3.02
C SER A 61 -5.40 2.73 2.99
N ILE A 62 -5.86 3.96 2.74
CA ILE A 62 -7.30 4.28 2.63
C ILE A 62 -7.95 3.54 1.47
N ILE A 63 -7.29 3.50 0.30
CA ILE A 63 -7.79 2.78 -0.88
C ILE A 63 -7.90 1.29 -0.57
N ALA A 64 -6.89 0.72 0.07
CA ALA A 64 -6.88 -0.69 0.42
C ALA A 64 -7.97 -1.06 1.45
N GLU A 65 -8.19 -0.23 2.47
CA GLU A 65 -9.27 -0.41 3.44
C GLU A 65 -10.64 -0.37 2.77
N ARG A 66 -10.87 0.61 1.87
CA ARG A 66 -12.11 0.73 1.09
C ARG A 66 -12.33 -0.45 0.15
N ALA A 67 -11.25 -1.02 -0.37
CA ALA A 67 -11.26 -2.19 -1.24
C ALA A 67 -11.38 -3.52 -0.49
N GLN A 68 -11.47 -3.48 0.85
CA GLN A 68 -11.36 -4.64 1.74
C GLN A 68 -10.13 -5.51 1.42
N PHE A 69 -9.07 -4.90 0.92
CA PHE A 69 -7.83 -5.57 0.56
C PHE A 69 -7.08 -5.92 1.84
N LYS A 70 -6.88 -7.22 2.10
CA LYS A 70 -6.11 -7.71 3.25
C LYS A 70 -4.62 -7.50 3.01
N TYR A 71 -4.14 -6.28 3.24
CA TYR A 71 -2.72 -6.01 3.45
C TYR A 71 -2.51 -5.91 4.96
N GLU A 72 -1.65 -6.76 5.52
CA GLU A 72 -1.38 -6.72 6.95
C GLU A 72 -0.72 -5.38 7.29
N ALA A 73 -1.55 -4.48 7.82
CA ALA A 73 -1.18 -3.19 8.37
C ALA A 73 -0.70 -3.28 9.83
N THR A 74 -0.75 -4.48 10.40
CA THR A 74 -0.36 -4.77 11.78
C THR A 74 1.06 -5.38 11.80
N PRO A 75 1.99 -4.89 12.64
CA PRO A 75 3.11 -5.72 13.03
C PRO A 75 2.53 -6.82 13.94
N SER A 76 2.42 -8.04 13.41
CA SER A 76 2.08 -9.30 14.10
C SER A 76 1.13 -9.23 15.29
N LYS A 77 -0.07 -9.79 15.11
CA LYS A 77 -0.55 -10.90 15.95
C LYS A 77 -1.56 -11.73 15.14
N GLU A 78 -1.14 -12.96 14.86
CA GLU A 78 -1.96 -14.19 14.74
C GLU A 78 -3.19 -14.19 13.83
N VAL A 79 -3.13 -15.01 12.78
CA VAL A 79 -4.27 -15.87 12.44
C VAL A 79 -3.83 -17.32 12.61
N PRO A 80 -4.45 -18.10 13.53
CA PRO A 80 -4.08 -19.48 13.76
C PRO A 80 -4.41 -20.29 12.51
N LYS A 81 -3.48 -21.14 12.11
CA LYS A 81 -3.74 -22.22 11.17
C LYS A 81 -4.79 -23.12 11.83
N LYS A 82 -6.03 -23.10 11.34
CA LYS A 82 -7.08 -24.03 11.76
C LYS A 82 -6.78 -25.43 11.16
N PRO A 83 -7.19 -26.49 11.86
CA PRO A 83 -6.55 -27.81 11.88
C PRO A 83 -6.63 -28.57 10.57
#